data_AF-A0AAQ3VP17-F1
#
_entry.id   AF-A0AAQ3VP17-F1
#
_cell.length_a   1.000
_cell.length_b   1.000
_cell.length_c   1.000
_cell.angle_alpha   90.00
_cell.angle_beta   90.00
_cell.angle_gamma   90.00
#
_symmetry.space_group_name_H-M   'P 1'
#
loop_
_entity.id
_entity.type
_entity.pdbx_description
1 polymer ?
#
loop_
_entity_poly.entity_id
_entity_poly.type
_entity_poly.pdbx_seq_one_letter_code
_entity_poly.pdbx_strand_id
1 'polypeptide(L)'
;MDRAALLVDTVCRLAGAENLISAESNRLRQAILNYDTPQLFKYLLEAFSLQGISDHAARSYMDHHGCPAWQDLQQATARPPACSKLRSYWSFHGCGYRKDSRTCAQPWIAPHCSLPRHDLRNGRLNQTTYSLFLFIRDVADGNLVEWVDQTLDQASLSNTAKHRASRMRSALIDPLRNVFGVSDKLLNMALADILMAAPSTKPTWIEVGSGMIAIDTLVHNFLLRTGIQRGLGAKHGFGPACYAEGGCAEIIRLIASRIDARQFNPDYPRVFPRFVQHAIWRYSAQLELNICNGNNIDDRTRCRNMGCPLFRRCERVAPHA
;
A
#
# COMPACT_ATOMS: atom_id res chain seq x y z
N MET A 1 -6.39 -16.23 24.81
CA MET A 1 -5.68 -15.57 23.70
C MET A 1 -4.29 -16.20 23.62
N ASP A 2 -3.82 -16.64 22.45
CA ASP A 2 -2.47 -17.24 22.35
C ASP A 2 -1.37 -16.16 22.43
N ARG A 3 -0.12 -16.59 22.61
CA ARG A 3 1.01 -15.69 22.86
C ARG A 3 1.19 -14.61 21.78
N ALA A 4 1.02 -14.97 20.51
CA ALA A 4 1.15 -14.03 19.39
C ALA A 4 0.09 -12.93 19.47
N ALA A 5 -1.19 -13.29 19.69
CA ALA A 5 -2.24 -12.30 19.83
C ALA A 5 -2.08 -11.43 21.07
N LEU A 6 -1.57 -11.97 22.19
CA LEU A 6 -1.31 -11.16 23.39
C LEU A 6 -0.18 -10.13 23.18
N LEU A 7 0.89 -10.50 22.47
CA LEU A 7 1.97 -9.58 22.11
C LEU A 7 1.44 -8.44 21.24
N VAL A 8 0.64 -8.78 20.24
CA VAL A 8 0.10 -7.81 19.28
C VAL A 8 -1.00 -6.95 19.89
N ASP A 9 -1.87 -7.48 20.75
CA ASP A 9 -2.85 -6.69 21.51
C ASP A 9 -2.14 -5.66 22.40
N THR A 10 -1.03 -6.04 23.05
CA THR A 10 -0.20 -5.10 23.82
C THR A 10 0.33 -3.98 22.92
N VAL A 11 0.80 -4.30 21.71
CA VAL A 11 1.23 -3.30 20.73
C VAL A 11 0.07 -2.40 20.28
N CYS A 12 -1.11 -2.96 20.05
CA CYS A 12 -2.30 -2.20 19.67
C CYS A 12 -2.70 -1.20 20.76
N ARG A 13 -2.60 -1.57 22.04
CA ARG A 13 -2.85 -0.66 23.17
C ARG A 13 -1.83 0.49 23.26
N LEU A 14 -0.57 0.23 22.90
CA LEU A 14 0.52 1.21 23.02
C LEU A 14 0.63 2.13 21.80
N ALA A 15 0.38 1.59 20.60
CA ALA A 15 0.71 2.22 19.33
C ALA A 15 -0.48 2.29 18.36
N GLY A 16 -1.66 1.79 18.75
CA GLY A 16 -2.88 1.88 17.95
C GLY A 16 -3.23 3.33 17.66
N ALA A 17 -3.62 3.61 16.41
CA ALA A 17 -4.19 4.91 16.06
C ALA A 17 -5.69 4.87 16.35
N GLU A 18 -6.22 5.90 17.01
CA GLU A 18 -7.66 6.01 17.32
C GLU A 18 -8.49 6.49 16.12
N ASN A 19 -7.86 7.13 15.14
CA ASN A 19 -8.51 7.78 14.00
C ASN A 19 -8.01 7.26 12.65
N LEU A 20 -7.67 5.98 12.55
CA LEU A 20 -7.22 5.37 11.29
C LEU A 20 -8.30 5.40 10.18
N ILE A 21 -9.57 5.56 10.58
CA ILE A 21 -10.71 5.72 9.67
C ILE A 21 -11.18 7.20 9.58
N SER A 22 -10.54 8.20 10.22
CA SER A 22 -11.05 9.59 10.17
C SER A 22 -10.05 10.76 10.24
N ALA A 23 -10.46 11.87 9.59
CA ALA A 23 -9.90 13.23 9.45
C ALA A 23 -9.17 13.53 8.12
N GLU A 24 -8.09 12.82 7.76
CA GLU A 24 -7.53 12.93 6.38
C GLU A 24 -8.48 12.34 5.32
N SER A 25 -9.47 11.57 5.77
CA SER A 25 -10.54 10.95 4.99
C SER A 25 -11.49 11.93 4.32
N ASN A 26 -11.59 13.19 4.73
CA ASN A 26 -12.66 14.06 4.21
C ASN A 26 -12.47 14.41 2.73
N ARG A 27 -11.24 14.68 2.29
CA ARG A 27 -10.97 14.95 0.86
C ARG A 27 -11.16 13.71 0.00
N LEU A 28 -10.66 12.56 0.45
CA LEU A 28 -10.85 11.28 -0.24
C LEU A 28 -12.33 10.89 -0.30
N ARG A 29 -13.06 11.03 0.81
CA ARG A 29 -14.51 10.80 0.86
C ARG A 29 -15.26 11.70 -0.12
N GLN A 30 -14.93 12.99 -0.15
CA GLN A 30 -15.57 13.91 -1.08
C GLN A 30 -15.24 13.55 -2.53
N ALA A 31 -14.00 13.16 -2.82
CA ALA A 31 -13.61 12.69 -4.14
C ALA A 31 -14.39 11.43 -4.55
N ILE A 32 -14.61 10.49 -3.63
CA ILE A 32 -15.42 9.28 -3.87
C ILE A 32 -16.88 9.66 -4.14
N LEU A 33 -17.47 10.53 -3.30
CA LEU A 33 -18.86 10.97 -3.46
C LEU A 33 -19.10 11.71 -4.78
N ASN A 34 -18.09 12.45 -5.25
CA ASN A 34 -18.15 13.25 -6.48
C ASN A 34 -17.66 12.50 -7.72
N TYR A 35 -17.25 11.22 -7.61
CA TYR A 35 -16.59 10.47 -8.69
C TYR A 35 -15.37 11.21 -9.27
N ASP A 36 -14.64 11.94 -8.41
CA ASP A 36 -13.49 12.78 -8.76
C ASP A 36 -12.22 11.94 -8.97
N THR A 37 -12.18 11.29 -10.13
CA THR A 37 -11.02 10.52 -10.60
C THR A 37 -9.72 11.33 -10.61
N PRO A 38 -9.67 12.60 -11.06
CA PRO A 38 -8.48 13.44 -10.96
C PRO A 38 -7.91 13.54 -9.54
N GLN A 39 -8.76 13.75 -8.54
CA GLN A 39 -8.33 13.87 -7.15
C GLN A 39 -7.82 12.53 -6.58
N LEU A 40 -8.48 11.41 -6.91
CA LEU A 40 -8.02 10.08 -6.51
C LEU A 40 -6.70 9.69 -7.20
N PHE A 41 -6.55 10.03 -8.49
CA PHE A 41 -5.30 9.85 -9.23
C PHE A 41 -4.15 10.62 -8.58
N LYS A 42 -4.38 11.89 -8.24
CA LYS A 42 -3.38 12.72 -7.55
C LYS A 42 -2.94 12.07 -6.24
N TYR A 43 -3.87 11.61 -5.42
CA TYR A 43 -3.56 10.93 -4.17
C TYR A 43 -2.70 9.67 -4.37
N LEU A 44 -3.08 8.81 -5.33
CA LEU A 44 -2.30 7.60 -5.65
C LEU A 44 -0.89 7.97 -6.14
N LEU A 45 -0.76 8.98 -6.98
CA LEU A 45 0.52 9.43 -7.50
C LEU A 45 1.43 10.00 -6.40
N GLU A 46 0.89 10.79 -5.48
CA GLU A 46 1.62 11.29 -4.31
C GLU A 46 2.11 10.12 -3.44
N ALA A 47 1.24 9.16 -3.13
CA ALA A 47 1.60 7.97 -2.36
C ALA A 47 2.70 7.14 -3.03
N PHE A 48 2.65 6.97 -4.36
CA PHE A 48 3.67 6.24 -5.11
C PHE A 48 4.99 7.01 -5.23
N SER A 49 4.97 8.34 -5.11
CA SER A 49 6.16 9.20 -5.22
C SER A 49 7.06 9.17 -3.98
N LEU A 50 6.52 8.72 -2.84
CA LEU A 50 7.26 8.51 -1.58
C LEU A 50 8.26 7.35 -1.65
N GLN A 51 8.20 6.51 -2.68
CA GLN A 51 9.07 5.35 -2.77
C GLN A 51 10.55 5.69 -3.05
N GLY A 52 11.44 4.92 -2.43
CA GLY A 52 12.88 4.90 -2.75
C GLY A 52 13.72 6.05 -2.19
N ILE A 53 13.12 6.96 -1.41
CA ILE A 53 13.78 8.04 -0.67
C ILE A 53 13.04 8.30 0.65
N SER A 54 13.49 9.25 1.47
CA SER A 54 12.75 9.67 2.66
C SER A 54 11.48 10.44 2.28
N ASP A 55 10.43 10.30 3.10
CA ASP A 55 9.15 10.98 2.90
C ASP A 55 9.31 12.51 2.84
N HIS A 56 10.20 13.07 3.68
CA HIS A 56 10.53 14.49 3.65
C HIS A 56 11.08 14.91 2.28
N ALA A 57 12.08 14.20 1.76
CA ALA A 57 12.68 14.54 0.47
C ALA A 57 11.68 14.40 -0.69
N ALA A 58 10.79 13.40 -0.63
CA ALA A 58 9.74 13.23 -1.62
C ALA A 58 8.72 14.38 -1.59
N ARG A 59 8.25 14.76 -0.40
CA ARG A 59 7.30 15.87 -0.22
C ARG A 59 7.91 17.19 -0.65
N SER A 60 9.13 17.51 -0.19
CA SER A 60 9.82 18.73 -0.62
C SER A 60 9.96 18.82 -2.14
N TYR A 61 10.26 17.72 -2.83
CA TYR A 61 10.32 17.73 -4.30
C TYR A 61 8.95 18.09 -4.92
N MET A 62 7.88 17.43 -4.46
CA MET A 62 6.52 17.70 -4.97
C MET A 62 6.06 19.13 -4.66
N ASP A 63 6.45 19.70 -3.51
CA ASP A 63 6.12 21.08 -3.16
C ASP A 63 6.82 22.10 -4.08
N HIS A 64 8.05 21.81 -4.53
CA HIS A 64 8.81 22.71 -5.42
C HIS A 64 8.48 22.54 -6.90
N HIS A 65 8.18 21.32 -7.36
CA HIS A 65 8.03 20.99 -8.79
C HIS A 65 6.59 20.63 -9.18
N GLY A 66 5.69 20.46 -8.20
CA GLY A 66 4.34 19.97 -8.41
C GLY A 66 4.27 18.47 -8.74
N CYS A 67 3.08 18.04 -9.13
CA CYS A 67 2.80 16.72 -9.69
C CYS A 67 2.03 16.90 -11.00
N PRO A 68 2.26 16.06 -12.03
CA PRO A 68 1.47 16.10 -13.26
C PRO A 68 -0.03 16.02 -12.97
N ALA A 69 -0.80 16.97 -13.51
CA ALA A 69 -2.23 16.94 -13.36
C ALA A 69 -2.85 15.90 -14.31
N TRP A 70 -4.01 15.37 -13.91
CA TRP A 70 -4.80 14.47 -14.75
C TRP A 70 -5.08 15.08 -16.14
N GLN A 71 -5.45 16.36 -16.18
CA GLN A 71 -5.76 17.08 -17.41
C GLN A 71 -4.55 17.18 -18.36
N ASP A 72 -3.34 17.35 -17.83
CA ASP A 72 -2.12 17.41 -18.64
C ASP A 72 -1.89 16.08 -19.37
N LEU A 73 -2.15 14.96 -18.70
CA LEU A 73 -2.01 13.61 -19.26
C LEU A 73 -3.14 13.29 -20.25
N GLN A 74 -4.36 13.74 -19.98
CA GLN A 74 -5.47 13.67 -20.94
C GLN A 74 -5.13 14.43 -22.22
N GLN A 75 -4.68 15.68 -22.12
CA GLN A 75 -4.28 16.47 -23.28
C GLN A 75 -3.12 15.82 -24.03
N ALA A 76 -2.11 15.33 -23.30
CA ALA A 76 -0.96 14.64 -23.89
C ALA A 76 -1.31 13.34 -24.62
N THR A 77 -2.48 12.75 -24.34
CA THR A 77 -2.94 11.47 -24.92
C THR A 77 -4.25 11.58 -25.69
N ALA A 78 -4.79 12.80 -25.87
CA ALA A 78 -6.08 13.05 -26.52
C ALA A 78 -6.07 12.67 -28.01
N ARG A 79 -4.91 12.80 -28.66
CA ARG A 79 -4.69 12.25 -30.01
C ARG A 79 -3.90 10.95 -29.90
N PRO A 80 -4.11 9.98 -30.80
CA PRO A 80 -3.32 8.76 -30.83
C PRO A 80 -1.81 9.09 -30.79
N PRO A 81 -1.08 8.67 -29.74
CA PRO A 81 0.32 9.04 -29.61
C PRO A 81 1.13 8.32 -30.69
N ALA A 82 2.12 9.04 -31.25
CA ALA A 82 3.06 8.47 -32.22
C ALA A 82 3.81 7.26 -31.62
N CYS A 83 4.09 7.30 -30.31
CA CYS A 83 4.70 6.19 -29.60
C CYS A 83 3.64 5.11 -29.33
N SER A 84 3.82 3.93 -29.94
CA SER A 84 2.93 2.77 -29.74
C SER A 84 2.79 2.37 -28.27
N LYS A 85 3.84 2.56 -27.46
CA LYS A 85 3.82 2.30 -26.02
C LYS A 85 2.80 3.16 -25.26
N LEU A 86 2.47 4.37 -25.72
CA LEU A 86 1.52 5.25 -25.04
C LEU A 86 0.06 5.02 -25.47
N ARG A 87 -0.20 4.09 -26.39
CA ARG A 87 -1.56 3.88 -26.93
C ARG A 87 -2.52 3.29 -25.91
N SER A 88 -2.07 2.34 -25.10
CA SER A 88 -2.89 1.73 -24.07
C SER A 88 -2.07 1.23 -22.87
N TYR A 89 -2.75 0.97 -21.76
CA TYR A 89 -2.20 0.39 -20.53
C TYR A 89 -1.36 -0.84 -20.81
N TRP A 90 -1.91 -1.80 -21.56
CA TRP A 90 -1.22 -3.03 -21.91
C TRP A 90 -0.05 -2.81 -22.88
N SER A 91 -0.19 -1.86 -23.82
CA SER A 91 0.89 -1.51 -24.75
C SER A 91 2.07 -0.82 -24.07
N PHE A 92 1.81 -0.15 -22.94
CA PHE A 92 2.82 0.58 -22.17
C PHE A 92 3.87 -0.32 -21.52
N HIS A 93 3.52 -1.58 -21.28
CA HIS A 93 4.44 -2.58 -20.75
C HIS A 93 5.74 -2.61 -21.57
N GLY A 94 6.87 -2.55 -20.87
CA GLY A 94 8.19 -2.48 -21.50
C GLY A 94 8.46 -1.17 -22.23
N CYS A 95 7.90 -0.03 -21.80
CA CYS A 95 8.27 1.30 -22.31
C CYS A 95 9.78 1.55 -22.23
N GLY A 96 10.38 1.21 -21.08
CA GLY A 96 11.83 1.20 -20.89
C GLY A 96 12.46 2.59 -20.85
N TYR A 97 11.68 3.65 -20.68
CA TYR A 97 12.21 5.02 -20.61
C TYR A 97 13.17 5.18 -19.42
N ARG A 98 14.32 5.80 -19.64
CA ARG A 98 15.26 6.18 -18.59
C ARG A 98 15.72 7.62 -18.83
N LYS A 99 15.41 8.52 -17.90
CA LYS A 99 15.68 9.97 -18.00
C LYS A 99 17.18 10.25 -18.20
N ASP A 100 18.02 9.67 -17.36
CA ASP A 100 19.45 10.00 -17.33
C ASP A 100 20.22 9.39 -18.52
N SER A 101 19.91 8.15 -18.89
CA SER A 101 20.55 7.49 -20.04
C SER A 101 19.87 7.79 -21.38
N ARG A 102 18.75 8.53 -21.37
CA ARG A 102 17.95 8.89 -22.56
C ARG A 102 17.59 7.68 -23.45
N THR A 103 17.34 6.53 -22.83
CA THR A 103 16.97 5.29 -23.54
C THR A 103 15.47 5.00 -23.41
N CYS A 104 14.88 4.34 -24.40
CA CYS A 104 13.54 3.77 -24.34
C CYS A 104 13.36 2.68 -25.41
N ALA A 105 12.23 1.96 -25.39
CA ALA A 105 11.93 0.91 -26.36
C ALA A 105 11.54 1.42 -27.77
N GLN A 106 11.38 2.75 -27.94
CA GLN A 106 11.02 3.40 -29.21
C GLN A 106 11.89 4.65 -29.43
N PRO A 107 13.22 4.51 -29.58
CA PRO A 107 14.17 5.63 -29.53
C PRO A 107 13.91 6.69 -30.63
N TRP A 108 13.51 6.25 -31.82
CA TRP A 108 13.23 7.13 -32.97
C TRP A 108 12.05 8.09 -32.74
N ILE A 109 11.11 7.72 -31.85
CA ILE A 109 9.93 8.53 -31.52
C ILE A 109 10.16 9.39 -30.27
N ALA A 110 11.25 9.18 -29.53
CA ALA A 110 11.51 9.83 -28.25
C ALA A 110 11.38 11.37 -28.26
N PRO A 111 11.84 12.12 -29.31
CA PRO A 111 11.66 13.57 -29.36
C PRO A 111 10.20 14.03 -29.34
N HIS A 112 9.28 13.18 -29.83
CA HIS A 112 7.85 13.45 -29.90
C HIS A 112 7.07 12.78 -28.75
N CYS A 113 7.75 12.09 -27.84
CA CYS A 113 7.12 11.42 -26.72
C CYS A 113 6.68 12.44 -25.66
N SER A 114 5.47 12.28 -25.13
CA SER A 114 4.96 13.13 -24.05
C SER A 114 5.48 12.74 -22.67
N LEU A 115 5.94 11.50 -22.51
CA LEU A 115 6.41 10.96 -21.23
C LEU A 115 7.60 11.73 -20.63
N PRO A 116 8.66 12.10 -21.38
CA PRO A 116 9.80 12.84 -20.86
C PRO A 116 9.51 14.29 -20.44
N ARG A 117 8.35 14.84 -20.81
CA ARG A 117 8.04 16.28 -20.68
C ARG A 117 7.66 16.72 -19.27
N HIS A 118 7.38 15.77 -18.38
CA HIS A 118 6.98 16.03 -17.01
C HIS A 118 8.19 16.09 -16.08
N ASP A 119 8.30 17.14 -15.29
CA ASP A 119 9.44 17.37 -14.39
C ASP A 119 9.34 16.59 -13.08
N LEU A 120 9.30 15.26 -13.20
CA LEU A 120 9.38 14.35 -12.07
C LEU A 120 10.83 14.03 -11.73
N ARG A 121 11.06 13.71 -10.45
CA ARG A 121 12.38 13.45 -9.85
C ARG A 121 13.22 12.46 -10.65
N ASN A 122 12.60 11.48 -11.29
CA ASN A 122 13.29 10.51 -12.13
C ASN A 122 12.33 9.90 -13.18
N GLY A 123 12.92 9.29 -14.22
CA GLY A 123 12.15 8.67 -15.30
C GLY A 123 11.32 7.44 -14.89
N ARG A 124 11.55 6.86 -13.70
CA ARG A 124 10.67 5.81 -13.18
C ARG A 124 9.33 6.40 -12.76
N LEU A 125 9.34 7.55 -12.08
CA LEU A 125 8.10 8.26 -11.73
C LEU A 125 7.34 8.71 -12.98
N ASN A 126 8.02 9.20 -14.04
CA ASN A 126 7.34 9.47 -15.32
C ASN A 126 6.61 8.23 -15.84
N GLN A 127 7.24 7.06 -15.79
CA GLN A 127 6.58 5.81 -16.20
C GLN A 127 5.45 5.41 -15.27
N THR A 128 5.61 5.54 -13.95
CA THR A 128 4.56 5.26 -12.97
C THR A 128 3.34 6.15 -13.22
N THR A 129 3.53 7.46 -13.41
CA THR A 129 2.47 8.43 -13.71
C THR A 129 1.69 8.04 -14.95
N TYR A 130 2.36 7.80 -16.09
CA TYR A 130 1.66 7.39 -17.32
C TYR A 130 1.02 6.02 -17.18
N SER A 131 1.67 5.06 -16.52
CA SER A 131 1.12 3.72 -16.34
C SER A 131 -0.16 3.74 -15.51
N LEU A 132 -0.20 4.55 -14.43
CA LEU A 132 -1.39 4.73 -13.61
C LEU A 132 -2.50 5.46 -14.38
N PHE A 133 -2.14 6.53 -15.10
CA PHE A 133 -3.09 7.26 -15.94
C PHE A 133 -3.74 6.35 -16.99
N LEU A 134 -2.93 5.56 -17.71
CA LEU A 134 -3.41 4.63 -18.72
C LEU A 134 -4.25 3.51 -18.11
N PHE A 135 -3.90 3.02 -16.90
CA PHE A 135 -4.76 2.08 -16.17
C PHE A 135 -6.15 2.67 -15.95
N ILE A 136 -6.23 3.88 -15.38
CA ILE A 136 -7.52 4.50 -15.09
C ILE A 136 -8.28 4.78 -16.38
N ARG A 137 -7.62 5.30 -17.42
CA ARG A 137 -8.25 5.60 -18.70
C ARG A 137 -8.78 4.35 -19.41
N ASP A 138 -8.01 3.26 -19.45
CA ASP A 138 -8.30 2.11 -20.31
C ASP A 138 -8.97 0.94 -19.58
N VAL A 139 -8.66 0.74 -18.30
CA VAL A 139 -9.18 -0.39 -17.50
C VAL A 139 -10.35 0.07 -16.63
N ALA A 140 -10.28 1.30 -16.09
CA ALA A 140 -11.36 1.88 -15.32
C ALA A 140 -12.28 2.81 -16.15
N ASP A 141 -12.13 2.84 -17.48
CA ASP A 141 -12.89 3.68 -18.41
C ASP A 141 -12.95 5.17 -18.00
N GLY A 142 -11.87 5.67 -17.40
CA GLY A 142 -11.78 7.04 -16.89
C GLY A 142 -12.52 7.29 -15.56
N ASN A 143 -13.18 6.30 -14.97
CA ASN A 143 -13.92 6.41 -13.71
C ASN A 143 -13.44 5.39 -12.68
N LEU A 144 -12.52 5.82 -11.82
CA LEU A 144 -11.93 4.93 -10.82
C LEU A 144 -12.96 4.45 -9.77
N VAL A 145 -13.95 5.28 -9.42
CA VAL A 145 -14.95 4.92 -8.41
C VAL A 145 -15.89 3.85 -8.93
N GLU A 146 -16.44 4.02 -10.14
CA GLU A 146 -17.29 3.01 -10.77
C GLU A 146 -16.55 1.69 -11.00
N TRP A 147 -15.29 1.76 -11.43
CA TRP A 147 -14.47 0.57 -11.58
C TRP A 147 -14.29 -0.20 -10.26
N VAL A 148 -14.03 0.49 -9.14
CA VAL A 148 -13.95 -0.16 -7.83
C VAL A 148 -15.28 -0.79 -7.46
N ASP A 149 -16.39 -0.08 -7.61
CA ASP A 149 -17.74 -0.61 -7.31
C ASP A 149 -18.01 -1.90 -8.10
N GLN A 150 -17.87 -1.84 -9.42
CA GLN A 150 -18.12 -2.98 -10.31
C GLN A 150 -17.18 -4.16 -9.99
N THR A 151 -15.91 -3.88 -9.75
CA THR A 151 -14.91 -4.92 -9.43
C THR A 151 -15.24 -5.63 -8.11
N LEU A 152 -15.62 -4.87 -7.09
CA LEU A 152 -16.00 -5.42 -5.79
C LEU A 152 -17.30 -6.20 -5.87
N ASP A 153 -18.32 -5.67 -6.55
CA ASP A 153 -19.60 -6.34 -6.74
C ASP A 153 -19.41 -7.68 -7.47
N GLN A 154 -18.71 -7.68 -8.60
CA GLN A 154 -18.43 -8.91 -9.37
C GLN A 154 -17.65 -9.94 -8.54
N ALA A 155 -16.60 -9.52 -7.83
CA ALA A 155 -15.80 -10.42 -6.99
C ALA A 155 -16.57 -10.96 -5.78
N SER A 156 -17.66 -10.29 -5.39
CA SER A 156 -18.51 -10.69 -4.27
C SER A 156 -19.54 -11.78 -4.62
N LEU A 157 -19.94 -11.92 -5.89
CA LEU A 157 -21.05 -12.78 -6.35
C LEU A 157 -20.78 -14.31 -6.29
N SER A 158 -19.57 -14.75 -5.93
CA SER A 158 -19.27 -16.19 -5.86
C SER A 158 -19.92 -16.87 -4.63
N ASN A 159 -20.59 -18.00 -4.87
CA ASN A 159 -21.31 -18.83 -3.87
C ASN A 159 -20.44 -19.35 -2.71
N THR A 160 -19.12 -19.23 -2.79
CA THR A 160 -18.22 -19.62 -1.72
C THR A 160 -17.92 -18.43 -0.82
N ALA A 161 -18.60 -18.35 0.33
CA ALA A 161 -18.36 -17.30 1.34
C ALA A 161 -16.91 -17.34 1.88
N LYS A 162 -16.29 -18.52 1.90
CA LYS A 162 -14.86 -18.66 2.22
C LYS A 162 -14.05 -17.82 1.22
N HIS A 163 -13.15 -16.99 1.74
CA HIS A 163 -12.24 -16.13 0.97
C HIS A 163 -12.87 -14.94 0.22
N ARG A 164 -14.14 -14.56 0.45
CA ARG A 164 -14.77 -13.40 -0.22
C ARG A 164 -13.91 -12.13 -0.16
N ALA A 165 -13.52 -11.69 1.04
CA ALA A 165 -12.68 -10.52 1.21
C ALA A 165 -11.29 -10.64 0.54
N SER A 166 -10.76 -11.87 0.43
CA SER A 166 -9.50 -12.10 -0.29
C SER A 166 -9.65 -11.94 -1.79
N ARG A 167 -10.72 -12.49 -2.37
CA ARG A 167 -11.01 -12.35 -3.80
C ARG A 167 -11.23 -10.89 -4.19
N MET A 168 -12.02 -10.16 -3.42
CA MET A 168 -12.27 -8.74 -3.65
C MET A 168 -10.96 -7.92 -3.60
N ARG A 169 -10.07 -8.18 -2.64
CA ARG A 169 -8.75 -7.55 -2.61
C ARG A 169 -7.91 -7.89 -3.84
N SER A 170 -7.83 -9.17 -4.21
CA SER A 170 -7.07 -9.61 -5.40
C SER A 170 -7.63 -8.98 -6.68
N ALA A 171 -8.95 -8.90 -6.83
CA ALA A 171 -9.59 -8.30 -7.99
C ALA A 171 -9.20 -6.82 -8.19
N LEU A 172 -8.97 -6.07 -7.09
CA LEU A 172 -8.46 -4.71 -7.18
C LEU A 172 -6.94 -4.66 -7.42
N ILE A 173 -6.16 -5.51 -6.74
CA ILE A 173 -4.69 -5.45 -6.77
C ILE A 173 -4.12 -5.99 -8.08
N ASP A 174 -4.63 -7.12 -8.59
CA ASP A 174 -4.03 -7.85 -9.70
C ASP A 174 -3.95 -7.00 -10.99
N PRO A 175 -4.99 -6.25 -11.40
CA PRO A 175 -4.89 -5.35 -12.54
C PRO A 175 -3.86 -4.24 -12.33
N LEU A 176 -3.77 -3.70 -11.11
CA LEU A 176 -2.87 -2.60 -10.74
C LEU A 176 -1.40 -3.02 -10.60
N ARG A 177 -1.09 -4.33 -10.49
CA ARG A 177 0.30 -4.81 -10.46
C ARG A 177 1.10 -4.50 -11.72
N ASN A 178 0.43 -4.23 -12.84
CA ASN A 178 1.09 -3.84 -14.08
C ASN A 178 1.37 -2.33 -14.14
N VAL A 179 0.95 -1.55 -13.13
CA VAL A 179 1.37 -0.15 -13.00
C VAL A 179 2.86 -0.10 -12.73
N PHE A 180 3.61 0.50 -13.65
CA PHE A 180 5.07 0.47 -13.63
C PHE A 180 5.64 0.98 -12.30
N GLY A 181 6.51 0.16 -11.69
CA GLY A 181 7.28 0.55 -10.52
C GLY A 181 6.48 0.63 -9.22
N VAL A 182 5.26 0.08 -9.16
CA VAL A 182 4.45 0.04 -7.94
C VAL A 182 4.48 -1.37 -7.36
N SER A 183 4.76 -1.49 -6.06
CA SER A 183 4.78 -2.77 -5.34
C SER A 183 3.44 -3.07 -4.65
N ASP A 184 3.18 -4.35 -4.34
CA ASP A 184 2.02 -4.77 -3.54
C ASP A 184 1.91 -4.01 -2.21
N LYS A 185 3.05 -3.68 -1.57
CA LYS A 185 3.10 -2.84 -0.36
C LYS A 185 2.43 -1.49 -0.61
N LEU A 186 2.87 -0.78 -1.65
CA LEU A 186 2.36 0.56 -1.97
C LEU A 186 0.89 0.51 -2.43
N LEU A 187 0.51 -0.49 -3.22
CA LEU A 187 -0.88 -0.69 -3.64
C LEU A 187 -1.79 -0.92 -2.43
N ASN A 188 -1.46 -1.87 -1.55
CA ASN A 188 -2.26 -2.13 -0.35
C ASN A 188 -2.33 -0.89 0.55
N MET A 189 -1.23 -0.16 0.70
CA MET A 189 -1.20 1.05 1.54
C MET A 189 -2.13 2.14 0.98
N ALA A 190 -1.91 2.56 -0.27
CA ALA A 190 -2.64 3.67 -0.86
C ALA A 190 -4.12 3.36 -1.11
N LEU A 191 -4.44 2.12 -1.51
CA LEU A 191 -5.84 1.70 -1.70
C LEU A 191 -6.57 1.54 -0.36
N ALA A 192 -5.91 1.07 0.70
CA ALA A 192 -6.54 1.00 2.02
C ALA A 192 -7.06 2.38 2.45
N ASP A 193 -6.27 3.42 2.25
CA ASP A 193 -6.61 4.77 2.67
C ASP A 193 -7.79 5.33 1.85
N ILE A 194 -7.84 5.09 0.54
CA ILE A 194 -9.00 5.43 -0.31
C ILE A 194 -10.26 4.64 0.14
N LEU A 195 -10.13 3.32 0.28
CA LEU A 195 -11.27 2.45 0.55
C LEU A 195 -11.86 2.66 1.95
N MET A 196 -11.02 2.92 2.95
CA MET A 196 -11.49 3.25 4.30
C MET A 196 -12.05 4.67 4.42
N ALA A 197 -11.73 5.57 3.48
CA ALA A 197 -12.35 6.89 3.41
C ALA A 197 -13.78 6.87 2.82
N ALA A 198 -14.21 5.74 2.25
CA ALA A 198 -15.51 5.62 1.60
C ALA A 198 -16.69 6.03 2.51
N PRO A 199 -17.77 6.58 1.93
CA PRO A 199 -19.00 6.85 2.67
C PRO A 199 -19.61 5.54 3.22
N SER A 200 -20.43 5.65 4.26
CA SER A 200 -21.12 4.50 4.87
C SER A 200 -22.05 3.76 3.90
N THR A 201 -22.44 4.38 2.80
CA THR A 201 -23.19 3.77 1.69
C THR A 201 -22.38 2.76 0.89
N LYS A 202 -21.05 2.68 1.09
CA LYS A 202 -20.13 1.74 0.43
C LYS A 202 -19.44 0.80 1.45
N PRO A 203 -20.19 -0.04 2.20
CA PRO A 203 -19.62 -0.87 3.27
C PRO A 203 -18.58 -1.88 2.78
N THR A 204 -18.73 -2.40 1.56
CA THR A 204 -17.76 -3.32 0.95
C THR A 204 -16.38 -2.69 0.75
N TRP A 205 -16.32 -1.38 0.47
CA TRP A 205 -15.05 -0.67 0.35
C TRP A 205 -14.31 -0.68 1.68
N ILE A 206 -15.00 -0.30 2.76
CA ILE A 206 -14.44 -0.29 4.12
C ILE A 206 -13.98 -1.70 4.51
N GLU A 207 -14.79 -2.74 4.28
CA GLU A 207 -14.42 -4.13 4.54
C GLU A 207 -13.10 -4.52 3.86
N VAL A 208 -12.98 -4.20 2.57
CA VAL A 208 -11.81 -4.54 1.76
C VAL A 208 -10.59 -3.74 2.21
N GLY A 209 -10.74 -2.42 2.37
CA GLY A 209 -9.69 -1.50 2.80
C GLY A 209 -9.14 -1.86 4.18
N SER A 210 -10.01 -2.20 5.14
CA SER A 210 -9.60 -2.63 6.47
C SER A 210 -8.78 -3.93 6.47
N GLY A 211 -8.90 -4.74 5.43
CA GLY A 211 -8.14 -5.98 5.24
C GLY A 211 -6.88 -5.85 4.37
N MET A 212 -6.64 -4.67 3.76
CA MET A 212 -5.44 -4.39 2.97
C MET A 212 -4.29 -4.03 3.89
N ILE A 213 -3.15 -4.71 3.75
CA ILE A 213 -2.03 -4.61 4.69
C ILE A 213 -0.71 -4.44 3.94
N ALA A 214 0.12 -3.54 4.46
CA ALA A 214 1.44 -3.25 3.93
C ALA A 214 2.49 -3.91 4.82
N ILE A 215 3.28 -4.84 4.26
CA ILE A 215 4.40 -5.46 4.96
C ILE A 215 5.68 -4.79 4.47
N ASP A 216 6.32 -4.05 5.36
CA ASP A 216 7.67 -3.53 5.16
C ASP A 216 8.67 -4.26 6.06
N THR A 217 9.93 -3.81 6.02
CA THR A 217 11.01 -4.40 6.80
C THR A 217 10.74 -4.27 8.30
N LEU A 218 10.10 -3.19 8.78
CA LEU A 218 9.77 -3.01 10.18
C LEU A 218 8.73 -4.02 10.65
N VAL A 219 7.62 -4.14 9.91
CA VAL A 219 6.54 -5.09 10.21
C VAL A 219 7.05 -6.53 10.13
N HIS A 220 7.82 -6.87 9.09
CA HIS A 220 8.41 -8.19 8.92
C HIS A 220 9.39 -8.52 10.07
N ASN A 221 10.33 -7.63 10.37
CA ASN A 221 11.32 -7.85 11.41
C ASN A 221 10.68 -7.89 12.81
N PHE A 222 9.59 -7.17 13.04
CA PHE A 222 8.81 -7.32 14.28
C PHE A 222 8.30 -8.76 14.46
N LEU A 223 7.67 -9.34 13.43
CA LEU A 223 7.14 -10.71 13.49
C LEU A 223 8.26 -11.75 13.67
N LEU A 224 9.43 -11.49 13.08
CA LEU A 224 10.62 -12.33 13.23
C LEU A 224 11.22 -12.23 14.65
N ARG A 225 11.60 -11.03 15.09
CA ARG A 225 12.25 -10.76 16.40
C ARG A 225 11.41 -11.22 17.59
N THR A 226 10.09 -11.06 17.48
CA THR A 226 9.15 -11.49 18.53
C THR A 226 8.98 -13.01 18.61
N GLY A 227 9.41 -13.73 17.57
CA GLY A 227 9.27 -15.18 17.43
C GLY A 227 7.93 -15.62 16.87
N ILE A 228 7.07 -14.70 16.44
CA ILE A 228 5.73 -15.02 15.92
C ILE A 228 5.81 -15.90 14.67
N GLN A 229 6.67 -15.54 13.69
CA GLN A 229 6.85 -16.39 12.50
C GLN A 229 7.32 -17.79 12.86
N ARG A 230 8.29 -17.91 13.77
CA ARG A 230 8.84 -19.19 14.20
C ARG A 230 7.78 -20.04 14.90
N GLY A 231 7.03 -19.46 15.83
CA GLY A 231 5.97 -20.16 16.57
C GLY A 231 4.82 -20.66 15.69
N LEU A 232 4.63 -20.06 14.51
CA LEU A 232 3.61 -20.46 13.53
C LEU A 232 4.17 -21.30 12.38
N GLY A 233 5.45 -21.69 12.41
CA GLY A 233 6.08 -22.47 11.33
C GLY A 233 6.24 -21.72 10.01
N ALA A 234 6.13 -20.38 10.03
CA ALA A 234 6.04 -19.52 8.85
C ALA A 234 7.35 -18.79 8.53
N LYS A 235 8.50 -19.46 8.65
CA LYS A 235 9.82 -18.84 8.44
C LYS A 235 10.02 -18.51 6.96
N HIS A 236 10.27 -17.23 6.65
CA HIS A 236 10.61 -16.76 5.31
C HIS A 236 11.43 -15.46 5.39
N GLY A 237 12.17 -15.13 4.32
CA GLY A 237 12.85 -13.84 4.20
C GLY A 237 11.90 -12.71 3.80
N PHE A 238 12.28 -11.47 4.08
CA PHE A 238 11.52 -10.29 3.64
C PHE A 238 11.43 -10.24 2.11
N GLY A 239 10.22 -10.00 1.58
CA GLY A 239 9.98 -9.89 0.14
C GLY A 239 8.63 -10.46 -0.27
N PRO A 240 8.49 -10.99 -1.50
CA PRO A 240 7.23 -11.53 -2.01
C PRO A 240 6.60 -12.62 -1.12
N ALA A 241 7.41 -13.41 -0.43
CA ALA A 241 6.95 -14.44 0.51
C ALA A 241 6.10 -13.87 1.67
N CYS A 242 6.25 -12.58 2.02
CA CYS A 242 5.41 -11.92 3.02
C CYS A 242 3.92 -11.93 2.66
N TYR A 243 3.59 -12.02 1.37
CA TYR A 243 2.23 -11.96 0.83
C TYR A 243 1.72 -13.31 0.32
N ALA A 244 2.57 -14.34 0.30
CA ALA A 244 2.18 -15.70 -0.05
C ALA A 244 1.36 -16.36 1.09
N GLU A 245 0.81 -17.55 0.80
CA GLU A 245 0.17 -18.40 1.80
C GLU A 245 1.13 -18.68 2.97
N GLY A 246 0.64 -18.52 4.20
CA GLY A 246 1.44 -18.59 5.43
C GLY A 246 2.38 -17.39 5.66
N GLY A 247 2.41 -16.39 4.78
CA GLY A 247 3.26 -15.21 4.91
C GLY A 247 2.86 -14.24 6.03
N CYS A 248 3.66 -13.19 6.25
CA CYS A 248 3.38 -12.13 7.24
C CYS A 248 1.96 -11.56 7.14
N ALA A 249 1.46 -11.38 5.92
CA ALA A 249 0.14 -10.84 5.66
C ALA A 249 -0.97 -11.74 6.25
N GLU A 250 -0.88 -13.05 6.06
CA GLU A 250 -1.83 -14.01 6.61
C GLU A 250 -1.74 -14.11 8.13
N ILE A 251 -0.51 -14.14 8.67
CA ILE A 251 -0.26 -14.12 10.12
C ILE A 251 -0.96 -12.93 10.78
N ILE A 252 -0.81 -11.72 10.22
CA ILE A 252 -1.45 -10.51 10.77
C ILE A 252 -2.97 -10.63 10.73
N ARG A 253 -3.55 -11.16 9.64
CA ARG A 253 -5.01 -11.37 9.56
C ARG A 253 -5.50 -12.39 10.60
N LEU A 254 -4.76 -13.48 10.80
CA LEU A 254 -5.07 -14.49 11.82
C LEU A 254 -4.99 -13.93 13.23
N ILE A 255 -4.01 -13.07 13.52
CA ILE A 255 -3.89 -12.40 14.81
C ILE A 255 -5.01 -11.38 15.00
N ALA A 256 -5.29 -10.57 13.97
CA ALA A 256 -6.36 -9.58 14.00
C ALA A 256 -7.74 -10.19 14.21
N SER A 257 -8.00 -11.42 13.75
CA SER A 257 -9.28 -12.10 14.02
C SER A 257 -9.48 -12.46 15.49
N ARG A 258 -8.45 -12.32 16.33
CA ARG A 258 -8.47 -12.62 17.77
C ARG A 258 -8.50 -11.36 18.64
N ILE A 259 -8.38 -10.18 18.03
CA ILE A 259 -8.37 -8.89 18.70
C ILE A 259 -9.62 -8.15 18.27
N ASP A 260 -10.50 -7.78 19.21
CA ASP A 260 -11.64 -6.93 18.91
C ASP A 260 -11.16 -5.49 18.78
N ALA A 261 -11.11 -4.94 17.56
CA ALA A 261 -10.60 -3.59 17.35
C ALA A 261 -11.54 -2.51 17.92
N ARG A 262 -12.80 -2.85 18.21
CA ARG A 262 -13.78 -1.92 18.81
C ARG A 262 -13.42 -1.50 20.23
N GLN A 263 -12.55 -2.25 20.90
CA GLN A 263 -12.00 -1.85 22.20
C GLN A 263 -11.09 -0.62 22.11
N PHE A 264 -10.56 -0.28 20.92
CA PHE A 264 -9.69 0.87 20.69
C PHE A 264 -10.48 2.05 20.10
N ASN A 265 -11.42 1.77 19.20
CA ASN A 265 -12.40 2.74 18.73
C ASN A 265 -13.70 2.00 18.36
N PRO A 266 -14.86 2.32 18.97
CA PRO A 266 -16.14 1.69 18.68
C PRO A 266 -16.56 1.68 17.20
N ASP A 267 -16.10 2.65 16.42
CA ASP A 267 -16.40 2.78 14.99
C ASP A 267 -15.57 1.83 14.11
N TYR A 268 -14.57 1.15 14.68
CA TYR A 268 -13.77 0.18 13.94
C TYR A 268 -14.52 -1.12 13.66
N PRO A 269 -14.24 -1.79 12.53
CA PRO A 269 -14.71 -3.15 12.34
C PRO A 269 -14.13 -4.06 13.42
N ARG A 270 -14.91 -5.03 13.90
CA ARG A 270 -14.46 -5.99 14.94
C ARG A 270 -13.09 -6.61 14.61
N VAL A 271 -12.89 -6.99 13.35
CA VAL A 271 -11.64 -7.56 12.84
C VAL A 271 -10.98 -6.54 11.92
N PHE A 272 -9.85 -5.96 12.34
CA PHE A 272 -9.19 -4.86 11.62
C PHE A 272 -7.69 -5.12 11.38
N PRO A 273 -7.31 -5.94 10.38
CA PRO A 273 -5.91 -6.27 10.09
C PRO A 273 -5.02 -5.06 9.77
N ARG A 274 -5.55 -4.06 9.08
CA ARG A 274 -4.82 -2.82 8.76
C ARG A 274 -4.47 -2.01 10.02
N PHE A 275 -5.38 -1.92 10.99
CA PHE A 275 -5.08 -1.32 12.29
C PHE A 275 -3.95 -2.06 13.03
N VAL A 276 -4.01 -3.39 13.06
CA VAL A 276 -2.95 -4.22 13.68
C VAL A 276 -1.61 -4.00 12.99
N GLN A 277 -1.58 -4.05 11.65
CA GLN A 277 -0.36 -3.78 10.88
C GLN A 277 0.19 -2.38 11.15
N HIS A 278 -0.69 -1.36 11.20
CA HIS A 278 -0.32 0.02 11.46
C HIS A 278 0.26 0.21 12.87
N ALA A 279 -0.35 -0.40 13.89
CA ALA A 279 0.16 -0.38 15.25
C ALA A 279 1.56 -1.01 15.37
N ILE A 280 1.80 -2.14 14.68
CA ILE A 280 3.13 -2.77 14.62
C ILE A 280 4.15 -1.83 13.96
N TRP A 281 3.76 -1.17 12.88
CA TRP A 281 4.61 -0.19 12.21
C TRP A 281 4.94 0.99 13.14
N ARG A 282 3.94 1.61 13.78
CA ARG A 282 4.15 2.72 14.75
C ARG A 282 5.00 2.32 15.96
N TYR A 283 4.87 1.09 16.43
CA TYR A 283 5.72 0.56 17.50
C TYR A 283 7.21 0.49 17.11
N SER A 284 7.48 0.35 15.82
CA SER A 284 8.81 0.07 15.28
C SER A 284 9.44 1.27 14.57
N ALA A 285 8.64 2.17 14.02
CA ALA A 285 9.09 3.28 13.19
C ALA A 285 9.84 4.36 13.99
N GLN A 286 10.87 4.94 13.38
CA GLN A 286 11.73 5.94 14.01
C GLN A 286 10.99 7.22 14.41
N LEU A 287 10.03 7.65 13.59
CA LEU A 287 9.24 8.86 13.82
C LEU A 287 8.04 8.62 14.76
N GLU A 288 7.89 7.40 15.27
CA GLU A 288 6.80 6.99 16.15
C GLU A 288 7.39 6.52 17.49
N LEU A 289 7.04 5.34 18.01
CA LEU A 289 7.56 4.88 19.31
C LEU A 289 9.02 4.43 19.26
N ASN A 290 9.53 4.03 18.08
CA ASN A 290 10.93 3.67 17.87
C ASN A 290 11.46 2.54 18.79
N ILE A 291 10.59 1.62 19.26
CA ILE A 291 10.95 0.59 20.25
C ILE A 291 11.57 -0.64 19.59
N CYS A 292 10.92 -1.19 18.56
CA CYS A 292 11.40 -2.37 17.83
C CYS A 292 12.12 -2.00 16.52
N ASN A 293 12.88 -0.90 16.53
CA ASN A 293 13.58 -0.40 15.34
C ASN A 293 14.91 -1.12 15.12
N GLY A 294 15.19 -1.56 13.89
CA GLY A 294 16.47 -2.18 13.52
C GLY A 294 17.68 -1.24 13.61
N ASN A 295 17.47 0.08 13.54
CA ASN A 295 18.54 1.04 13.74
C ASN A 295 19.03 1.08 15.21
N ASN A 296 18.20 0.59 16.14
CA ASN A 296 18.49 0.58 17.58
C ASN A 296 18.77 -0.83 18.13
N ILE A 297 18.67 -1.88 17.30
CA ILE A 297 18.76 -3.28 17.72
C ILE A 297 19.82 -3.98 16.87
N ASP A 298 20.83 -4.57 17.53
CA ASP A 298 21.79 -5.45 16.86
C ASP A 298 21.19 -6.84 16.65
N ASP A 299 20.75 -7.10 15.41
CA ASP A 299 20.09 -8.34 14.99
C ASP A 299 21.00 -9.57 14.95
N ARG A 300 22.31 -9.43 15.22
CA ARG A 300 23.25 -10.56 15.39
C ARG A 300 23.16 -11.20 16.77
N THR A 301 22.52 -10.53 17.72
CA THR A 301 22.40 -11.04 19.10
C THR A 301 20.98 -10.89 19.63
N ARG A 302 20.66 -11.61 20.71
CA ARG A 302 19.34 -11.49 21.36
C ARG A 302 19.18 -10.06 21.89
N CYS A 303 18.05 -9.43 21.55
CA CYS A 303 17.75 -8.06 21.98
C CYS A 303 17.84 -7.90 23.51
N ARG A 304 18.51 -6.82 23.95
CA ARG A 304 18.77 -6.50 25.36
C ARG A 304 17.95 -5.31 25.90
N ASN A 305 17.01 -4.78 25.11
CA ASN A 305 16.17 -3.65 25.52
C ASN A 305 15.18 -4.07 26.64
N MET A 306 15.63 -4.08 27.89
CA MET A 306 14.83 -4.47 29.05
C MET A 306 13.63 -3.55 29.30
N GLY A 307 13.69 -2.30 28.80
CA GLY A 307 12.59 -1.34 28.88
C GLY A 307 11.48 -1.57 27.83
N CYS A 308 11.68 -2.48 26.87
CA CYS A 308 10.66 -2.85 25.90
C CYS A 308 9.45 -3.47 26.62
N PRO A 309 8.21 -2.94 26.44
CA PRO A 309 7.01 -3.52 27.06
C PRO A 309 6.75 -4.99 26.72
N LEU A 310 7.31 -5.48 25.61
CA LEU A 310 7.19 -6.87 25.19
C LEU A 310 8.32 -7.77 25.72
N PHE A 311 9.36 -7.23 26.38
CA PHE A 311 10.63 -7.90 26.62
C PHE A 311 10.50 -9.30 27.25
N ARG A 312 9.64 -9.43 28.28
CA ARG A 312 9.43 -10.70 29.00
C ARG A 312 8.68 -11.76 28.18
N ARG A 313 7.86 -11.35 27.21
CA ARG A 313 7.03 -12.24 26.38
C ARG A 313 7.63 -12.44 24.98
N CYS A 314 8.51 -11.57 24.55
CA CYS A 314 9.21 -11.61 23.27
C CYS A 314 10.29 -12.71 23.29
N GLU A 315 10.33 -13.53 22.24
CA GLU A 315 11.37 -14.57 22.13
C GLU A 315 12.76 -13.98 21.87
N ARG A 316 12.81 -12.71 21.41
CA ARG A 316 14.04 -11.96 21.12
C ARG A 316 14.93 -12.76 20.17
N VAL A 317 14.31 -13.29 19.12
CA VAL A 317 15.02 -13.98 18.04
C VAL A 317 16.00 -12.98 17.43
N ALA A 318 17.24 -13.42 17.22
CA ALA A 318 18.26 -12.67 16.52
C ALA A 318 18.19 -13.06 15.03
N PRO A 319 17.69 -12.18 14.13
CA PRO A 319 17.50 -12.50 12.71
C PRO A 319 18.77 -12.92 11.96
N HIS A 320 19.95 -12.53 12.44
CA HIS A 320 21.24 -12.73 11.78
C HIS A 320 22.23 -13.53 12.66
N ALA A 321 21.73 -14.25 13.66
CA ALA A 321 22.53 -15.17 14.47
C ALA A 321 22.74 -16.52 13.78
#